data_AF-A0A7C6PC35-F1
#
_entry.id   AF-A0A7C6PC35-F1
#
_cell.length_a   1.000
_cell.length_b   1.000
_cell.length_c   1.000
_cell.angle_alpha   90.00
_cell.angle_beta   90.00
_cell.angle_gamma   90.00
#
_symmetry.space_group_name_H-M   'P 1'
#
loop_
_entity.id
_entity.type
_entity.pdbx_description
1 polymer ?
#
loop_
_entity_poly.entity_id
_entity_poly.type
_entity_poly.pdbx_seq_one_letter_code
_entity_poly.pdbx_strand_id
1 'polypeptide(L)' 'MKDDLRSQLEAYKRDNDEMSKEALYNTINSISSPTLGYDSDTLFVVEEAKAALTARVGSKSKIVESVEKLISRLD' A
#
# COMPACT_ATOMS: atom_id res chain seq x y z
N MET A 1 -4.08 8.27 -7.39
CA MET A 1 -3.66 7.02 -6.73
C MET A 1 -2.27 7.13 -6.11
N LYS A 2 -1.21 7.41 -6.88
CA LYS A 2 0.15 7.55 -6.35
C LYS A 2 0.25 8.65 -5.27
N ASP A 3 -0.35 9.80 -5.51
CA ASP A 3 -0.38 10.91 -4.55
C ASP A 3 -1.24 10.60 -3.33
N ASP A 4 -2.39 9.94 -3.52
CA ASP A 4 -3.26 9.51 -2.41
C ASP A 4 -2.52 8.53 -1.50
N LEU A 5 -1.83 7.54 -2.09
CA LEU A 5 -1.01 6.59 -1.35
C LEU A 5 0.15 7.26 -0.62
N ARG A 6 0.83 8.24 -1.24
CA ARG A 6 1.86 9.03 -0.57
C ARG A 6 1.29 9.76 0.64
N SER A 7 0.17 10.46 0.48
CA SER A 7 -0.46 11.20 1.58
C SER A 7 -0.89 10.28 2.72
N GLN A 8 -1.50 9.14 2.40
CA GLN A 8 -1.93 8.16 3.40
C GLN A 8 -0.74 7.47 4.07
N LEU A 9 0.34 7.21 3.35
CA LEU A 9 1.56 6.65 3.90
C LEU A 9 2.21 7.62 4.89
N GLU A 10 2.28 8.91 4.58
CA GLU A 10 2.81 9.91 5.51
C GLU A 10 1.93 10.04 6.76
N ALA A 11 0.59 9.94 6.61
CA ALA A 11 -0.31 9.86 7.75
C ALA A 11 -0.04 8.62 8.61
N TYR A 12 0.10 7.43 8.01
CA TYR A 12 0.43 6.19 8.72
C TYR A 12 1.82 6.25 9.40
N LYS A 13 2.82 6.86 8.75
CA LYS A 13 4.14 7.09 9.35
C LYS A 13 4.06 7.97 10.60
N ARG A 14 3.20 8.99 10.60
CA ARG A 14 3.01 9.89 11.74
C ARG A 14 2.16 9.27 12.84
N ASP A 15 0.99 8.75 12.49
CA ASP A 15 -0.06 8.39 13.43
C ASP A 15 0.07 6.92 13.89
N ASN A 16 0.50 6.03 12.99
CA ASN A 16 0.69 4.59 13.23
C ASN A 16 -0.52 3.90 13.88
N ASP A 17 -1.71 4.34 13.51
CA ASP A 17 -2.97 3.82 14.02
C ASP A 17 -3.69 2.93 13.00
N GLU A 18 -4.75 2.28 13.46
CA GLU A 18 -5.53 1.35 12.64
C GLU A 18 -6.31 2.06 11.53
N MET A 19 -6.75 3.31 11.75
CA MET A 19 -7.48 4.11 10.75
C MET A 19 -6.60 4.46 9.55
N SER A 20 -5.39 4.96 9.79
CA SER A 20 -4.41 5.30 8.76
C SER A 20 -3.93 4.05 8.00
N LYS A 21 -3.82 2.91 8.71
CA LYS A 21 -3.54 1.61 8.12
C LYS A 21 -4.68 1.10 7.23
N GLU A 22 -5.93 1.25 7.67
CA GLU A 22 -7.12 0.87 6.92
C GLU A 22 -7.31 1.73 5.66
N ALA A 23 -7.03 3.04 5.75
CA ALA A 23 -7.04 3.94 4.61
C ALA A 23 -6.08 3.47 3.50
N LEU A 24 -4.82 3.14 3.87
CA LEU A 24 -3.84 2.55 2.95
C LEU A 24 -4.35 1.26 2.32
N TYR A 25 -4.89 0.35 3.12
CA TYR A 25 -5.40 -0.93 2.63
C TYR A 25 -6.54 -0.73 1.62
N ASN A 26 -7.50 0.14 1.91
CA ASN A 26 -8.62 0.41 1.03
C ASN A 26 -8.18 1.00 -0.32
N THR A 27 -7.23 1.94 -0.30
CA THR A 27 -6.67 2.50 -1.54
C THR A 27 -5.88 1.45 -2.31
N ILE A 28 -5.07 0.61 -1.68
CA ILE A 28 -4.33 -0.47 -2.36
C ILE A 28 -5.29 -1.52 -2.92
N ASN A 29 -6.35 -1.85 -2.20
CA ASN A 29 -7.35 -2.82 -2.65
C ASN A 29 -8.14 -2.32 -3.87
N SER A 30 -8.18 -1.00 -4.11
CA SER A 30 -8.74 -0.44 -5.35
C SER A 30 -7.82 -0.58 -6.57
N ILE A 31 -6.52 -0.88 -6.37
CA ILE A 31 -5.54 -1.09 -7.45
C ILE A 31 -5.68 -2.50 -8.08
N SER A 32 -6.23 -3.47 -7.36
CA SER A 32 -6.24 -4.88 -7.79
C SER A 32 -7.33 -5.28 -8.78
N SER A 33 -7.74 -4.38 -9.67
CA SER A 33 -8.63 -4.76 -10.77
C SER A 33 -7.82 -5.06 -12.03
N PRO A 34 -8.05 -6.20 -12.72
CA PRO A 34 -7.41 -6.50 -14.02
C PRO A 34 -7.71 -5.45 -15.11
N THR A 35 -8.58 -4.48 -14.82
CA THR A 35 -8.90 -3.36 -15.71
C THR A 35 -7.82 -2.27 -15.80
N LEU A 36 -6.82 -2.25 -14.91
CA LEU A 36 -5.82 -1.18 -14.89
C LEU A 36 -4.58 -1.44 -15.76
N GLY A 37 -4.48 -2.62 -16.38
CA GLY A 37 -3.41 -2.92 -17.34
C GLY A 37 -1.99 -2.93 -16.77
N TYR A 38 -1.85 -3.03 -15.44
CA TYR A 38 -0.55 -3.11 -14.78
C TYR A 38 0.21 -4.39 -15.16
N ASP A 39 1.53 -4.27 -15.25
CA ASP A 39 2.43 -5.40 -15.46
C ASP A 39 2.47 -6.32 -14.23
N SER A 40 2.99 -7.54 -14.44
CA SER A 40 3.04 -8.57 -13.39
C SER A 40 3.88 -8.18 -12.18
N ASP A 41 4.93 -7.36 -12.33
CA ASP A 41 5.74 -6.92 -11.19
C ASP A 41 4.95 -5.92 -10.34
N THR A 42 4.24 -5.00 -10.98
CA THR A 42 3.39 -4.03 -10.28
C THR A 42 2.28 -4.75 -9.51
N LEU A 43 1.63 -5.75 -10.11
CA LEU A 43 0.63 -6.57 -9.43
C LEU A 43 1.22 -7.36 -8.25
N PHE A 44 2.43 -7.90 -8.40
CA PHE A 44 3.13 -8.57 -7.30
C PHE A 44 3.37 -7.62 -6.11
N VAL A 45 3.81 -6.38 -6.39
CA VAL A 45 4.04 -5.38 -5.35
C VAL A 45 2.74 -4.92 -4.67
N VAL A 46 1.63 -4.85 -5.39
CA VAL A 46 0.30 -4.60 -4.81
C VAL A 46 -0.06 -5.67 -3.79
N GLU A 47 0.12 -6.95 -4.14
CA GLU A 47 -0.19 -8.06 -3.25
C GLU A 47 0.76 -8.14 -2.04
N GLU A 48 2.05 -7.82 -2.21
CA GLU A 48 2.98 -7.66 -1.08
C GLU A 48 2.53 -6.57 -0.10
N ALA A 49 2.11 -5.41 -0.62
CA ALA A 49 1.65 -4.30 0.22
C ALA A 49 0.36 -4.65 0.99
N LYS A 50 -0.59 -5.36 0.36
CA LYS A 50 -1.79 -5.88 1.03
C LYS A 50 -1.45 -6.89 2.12
N ALA A 51 -0.52 -7.81 1.85
CA ALA A 51 -0.08 -8.80 2.82
C ALA A 51 0.56 -8.13 4.04
N ALA A 52 1.39 -7.11 3.82
CA ALA A 52 2.00 -6.33 4.90
C ALA A 52 0.95 -5.63 5.79
N LEU A 53 -0.09 -5.06 5.16
CA LEU A 53 -1.20 -4.40 5.86
C LEU A 53 -2.12 -5.38 6.61
N THR A 54 -2.34 -6.58 6.10
CA THR A 54 -3.21 -7.58 6.74
C THR A 54 -2.48 -8.47 7.75
N ALA A 55 -1.15 -8.39 7.83
CA ALA A 55 -0.35 -9.15 8.78
C ALA A 55 -0.71 -8.79 10.24
N ARG A 56 -1.08 -9.82 11.03
CA ARG A 56 -1.34 -9.72 12.48
C ARG A 56 -0.14 -9.20 13.28
N VAL A 57 1.07 -9.49 12.80
CA VAL A 57 2.36 -9.05 13.40
C VAL A 57 3.15 -8.23 12.38
N GLY A 58 2.45 -7.38 11.62
CA GLY A 58 3.08 -6.46 10.68
C GLY A 58 3.89 -5.41 11.43
N SER A 59 5.21 -5.38 11.24
CA SER A 59 6.04 -4.24 11.68
C SER A 59 5.69 -3.02 10.83
N LYS A 60 5.49 -1.87 11.47
CA LYS A 60 5.32 -0.56 10.81
C LYS A 60 6.33 -0.36 9.67
N SER A 61 7.58 -0.77 9.89
CA SER A 61 8.64 -0.67 8.87
C SER A 61 8.34 -1.47 7.60
N LYS A 62 7.79 -2.68 7.72
CA LYS A 62 7.43 -3.52 6.57
C LYS A 62 6.28 -2.92 5.78
N ILE A 63 5.27 -2.39 6.48
CA ILE A 63 4.15 -1.71 5.82
C ILE A 63 4.68 -0.49 5.05
N VAL A 64 5.53 0.33 5.68
CA VAL A 64 6.11 1.50 5.02
C VAL A 64 6.90 1.09 3.78
N GLU A 65 7.84 0.15 3.91
CA GLU A 65 8.69 -0.31 2.81
C GLU A 65 7.87 -0.86 1.64
N SER A 66 6.88 -1.72 1.92
CA SER A 66 6.03 -2.30 0.86
C SER A 66 5.18 -1.24 0.15
N VAL A 67 4.65 -0.25 0.88
CA VAL A 67 3.86 0.84 0.28
C VAL A 67 4.75 1.81 -0.50
N GLU A 68 5.96 2.13 -0.04
CA GLU A 68 6.94 2.94 -0.79
C GLU A 68 7.35 2.27 -2.10
N LYS A 69 7.59 0.95 -2.04
CA LYS A 69 7.86 0.13 -3.23
C LYS A 69 6.69 0.20 -4.22
N LEU A 70 5.46 0.11 -3.74
CA LEU A 70 4.27 0.26 -4.60
C LEU A 70 4.19 1.66 -5.23
N ILE A 71 4.34 2.72 -4.44
CA ILE A 71 4.33 4.11 -4.93
C ILE A 71 5.40 4.33 -6.01
N SER A 72 6.56 3.67 -5.90
CA SER A 72 7.64 3.77 -6.90
C SER A 72 7.32 3.08 -8.23
N ARG A 73 6.37 2.14 -8.23
CA ARG A 73 5.94 1.36 -9.40
C ARG A 73 4.69 1.90 -10.08
N LEU A 74 3.87 2.65 -9.35
CA LEU A 74 2.77 3.40 -9.94
C LEU A 74 3.35 4.58 -10.71
N ASP A 75 3.03 4.71 -11.99
CA ASP A 75 3.34 5.92 -12.77
C ASP A 75 2.54 7.13 -12.26
#